data_AF-A0AAD6WTU0-F1
#
_entry.id   AF-A0AAD6WTU0-F1
#
_cell.length_a   1.000
_cell.length_b   1.000
_cell.length_c   1.000
_cell.angle_alpha   90.00
_cell.angle_beta   90.00
_cell.angle_gamma   90.00
#
_symmetry.space_group_name_H-M   'P 1'
#
loop_
_entity.id
_entity.type
_entity.pdbx_description
1 polymer ?
#
loop_
_entity_poly.entity_id
_entity_poly.type
_entity_poly.pdbx_seq_one_letter_code
_entity_poly.pdbx_strand_id
1 'polypeptide(L)'
;MLAFTRLSLAAAVLAPALSTHAAKILVQVGPGGQTIFSPSNVTASVGDVVSFQFLSKNHSVTQSSFASPCEPLAGGVDSGFQPVAVDATNLPEFSIAINNASKPLFFFSAQTALVDECNLGMVFSINQDANSATKSFTDFQANAKADVPAAKATAVVSSSTVAAAPAAVSSGAKILVQVGAGNGLTFSPSNISANTGDTVSFQFLNGNHSVTESSFASPCEPLAGGIDSGLQFVAANSTEIPEFSFTITNGLKQFFFFSKQTVPVNECNKGMVFSINQDPNSAVKSFAAFQANAKADIPASTASAVGTKATAVPAKASSGSEILVQVGADDSLTFSPSNISAKAGDTVTFQFLSKNHSVTQTTFAEPCSSPLFGGIDSGFQPIAPNATAIPQFSFTLNNANTPLFFFSKQGAECTKGMVFSINQDPNSVKSFAAFQANAEADIRPAAKGNKRGRRVHARDFSKVVGK
;
A
#
# COMPACT_ATOMS: atom_id res chain seq x y z
N MET A 1 10.62 -18.53 84.10
CA MET A 1 10.44 -17.77 82.84
C MET A 1 11.32 -18.42 81.78
N LEU A 2 10.74 -19.18 80.84
CA LEU A 2 11.49 -19.79 79.74
C LEU A 2 11.58 -18.79 78.57
N ALA A 3 12.80 -18.54 78.10
CA ALA A 3 13.08 -17.67 76.96
C ALA A 3 13.00 -18.46 75.65
N PHE A 4 12.24 -17.95 74.68
CA PHE A 4 12.17 -18.49 73.32
C PHE A 4 13.08 -17.68 72.38
N THR A 5 14.14 -18.31 71.89
CA THR A 5 15.04 -17.75 70.86
C THR A 5 14.44 -18.03 69.48
N ARG A 6 14.14 -16.98 68.71
CA ARG A 6 13.62 -17.10 67.33
C ARG A 6 14.78 -17.23 66.34
N LEU A 7 14.82 -18.34 65.60
CA LEU A 7 15.77 -18.59 64.53
C LEU A 7 15.17 -18.10 63.20
N SER A 8 15.74 -17.04 62.62
CA SER A 8 15.35 -16.53 61.30
C SER A 8 16.13 -17.26 60.20
N LEU A 9 15.43 -18.01 59.35
CA LEU A 9 16.00 -18.69 58.19
C LEU A 9 16.01 -17.70 57.00
N ALA A 10 17.20 -17.27 56.56
CA ALA A 10 17.37 -16.48 55.34
C ALA A 10 17.51 -17.43 54.14
N ALA A 11 16.49 -17.48 53.28
CA ALA A 11 16.56 -18.20 52.01
C ALA A 11 17.21 -17.30 50.95
N ALA A 12 18.42 -17.64 50.51
CA ALA A 12 19.07 -16.99 49.38
C ALA A 12 18.45 -17.50 48.07
N VAL A 13 17.69 -16.64 47.39
CA VAL A 13 17.15 -16.92 46.05
C VAL A 13 18.26 -16.68 45.03
N LEU A 14 18.80 -17.77 44.47
CA LEU A 14 19.74 -17.71 43.36
C LEU A 14 18.94 -17.52 42.06
N ALA A 15 18.88 -16.30 41.54
CA ALA A 15 18.26 -16.01 40.25
C ALA A 15 19.17 -16.50 39.11
N PRO A 16 18.67 -17.30 38.14
CA PRO A 16 19.45 -17.68 36.98
C PRO A 16 19.72 -16.44 36.11
N ALA A 17 20.99 -16.15 35.84
CA ALA A 17 21.39 -15.14 34.87
C ALA A 17 20.99 -15.61 33.48
N LEU A 18 19.90 -15.05 32.94
CA LEU A 18 19.53 -15.19 31.53
C LEU A 18 20.63 -14.53 30.69
N SER A 19 21.42 -15.35 29.99
CA SER A 19 22.34 -14.86 28.97
C SER A 19 21.51 -14.31 27.81
N THR A 20 21.40 -12.99 27.72
CA THR A 20 20.75 -12.32 26.59
C THR A 20 21.65 -12.52 25.35
N HIS A 21 21.26 -13.40 24.45
CA HIS A 21 21.97 -13.57 23.17
C HIS A 21 21.77 -12.31 22.31
N ALA A 22 22.89 -11.67 21.92
CA ALA A 22 22.93 -10.60 20.94
C ALA A 22 22.37 -11.05 19.59
N ALA A 23 21.38 -10.34 19.03
CA ALA A 23 20.81 -10.65 17.73
C ALA A 23 21.66 -10.08 16.59
N LYS A 24 21.82 -10.82 15.49
CA LYS A 24 22.35 -10.30 14.21
C LYS A 24 21.17 -9.80 13.36
N ILE A 25 21.08 -8.49 13.13
CA ILE A 25 20.06 -7.85 12.29
C ILE A 25 20.67 -7.60 10.91
N LEU A 26 20.16 -8.28 9.88
CA LEU A 26 20.67 -8.16 8.52
C LEU A 26 20.00 -7.00 7.78
N VAL A 27 20.82 -6.14 7.16
CA VAL A 27 20.41 -5.06 6.27
C VAL A 27 21.07 -5.28 4.92
N GLN A 28 20.27 -5.39 3.88
CA GLN A 28 20.72 -5.52 2.51
C GLN A 28 21.00 -4.14 1.91
N VAL A 29 22.19 -3.95 1.35
CA VAL A 29 22.60 -2.70 0.71
C VAL A 29 22.58 -2.89 -0.81
N GLY A 30 21.73 -2.13 -1.47
CA GLY A 30 21.49 -2.22 -2.92
C GLY A 30 20.92 -3.55 -3.42
N PRO A 31 19.87 -4.13 -2.81
CA PRO A 31 19.25 -5.36 -3.31
C PRO A 31 18.68 -5.17 -4.71
N GLY A 32 18.94 -6.13 -5.60
CA GLY A 32 18.41 -6.12 -6.97
C GLY A 32 18.92 -4.96 -7.83
N GLY A 33 20.09 -4.38 -7.52
CA GLY A 33 20.61 -3.23 -8.27
C GLY A 33 20.01 -1.88 -7.86
N GLN A 34 19.22 -1.82 -6.79
CA GLN A 34 18.57 -0.59 -6.36
C GLN A 34 19.51 0.29 -5.51
N THR A 35 19.17 1.57 -5.35
CA THR A 35 19.91 2.55 -4.53
C THR A 35 19.17 2.74 -3.19
N ILE A 36 19.11 1.66 -2.39
CA ILE A 36 18.37 1.62 -1.11
C ILE A 36 19.09 0.76 -0.05
N PHE A 37 18.78 1.02 1.22
CA PHE A 37 18.95 0.07 2.31
C PHE A 37 17.64 -0.71 2.53
N SER A 38 17.72 -2.03 2.70
CA SER A 38 16.55 -2.88 2.92
C SER A 38 16.75 -3.82 4.13
N PRO A 39 15.98 -3.64 5.22
CA PRO A 39 15.04 -2.53 5.46
C PRO A 39 15.77 -1.18 5.57
N SER A 40 15.03 -0.07 5.39
CA SER A 40 15.59 1.28 5.43
C SER A 40 15.76 1.85 6.85
N ASN A 41 15.21 1.16 7.85
CA ASN A 41 15.43 1.45 9.26
C ASN A 41 15.26 0.16 10.08
N VAL A 42 15.90 0.12 11.24
CA VAL A 42 15.80 -1.01 12.17
C VAL A 42 15.76 -0.52 13.62
N THR A 43 15.22 -1.37 14.49
CA THR A 43 15.37 -1.23 15.94
C THR A 43 16.29 -2.33 16.44
N ALA A 44 17.18 -2.00 17.37
CA ALA A 44 18.22 -2.88 17.87
C ALA A 44 18.47 -2.61 19.36
N SER A 45 18.56 -3.67 20.16
CA SER A 45 18.84 -3.62 21.59
C SER A 45 20.34 -3.46 21.86
N VAL A 46 20.70 -3.02 23.07
CA VAL A 46 22.10 -3.04 23.50
C VAL A 46 22.62 -4.48 23.45
N GLY A 47 23.74 -4.68 22.75
CA GLY A 47 24.33 -5.98 22.49
C GLY A 47 24.09 -6.50 21.06
N ASP A 48 23.02 -6.07 20.39
CA ASP A 48 22.74 -6.50 19.01
C ASP A 48 23.83 -6.03 18.03
N VAL A 49 23.93 -6.75 16.91
CA VAL A 49 24.82 -6.42 15.80
C VAL A 49 23.98 -6.14 14.56
N VAL A 50 24.03 -4.92 14.04
CA VAL A 50 23.46 -4.57 12.75
C VAL A 50 24.50 -4.84 11.68
N SER A 51 24.20 -5.77 10.78
CA SER A 51 25.10 -6.27 9.74
C SER A 51 24.58 -5.89 8.36
N PHE A 52 25.35 -5.09 7.65
CA PHE A 52 25.08 -4.60 6.32
C PHE A 52 25.75 -5.52 5.31
N GLN A 53 24.96 -6.21 4.49
CA GLN A 53 25.44 -7.06 3.40
C GLN A 53 25.26 -6.32 2.08
N PHE A 54 26.36 -6.09 1.37
CA PHE A 54 26.37 -5.35 0.12
C PHE A 54 26.10 -6.31 -1.04
N LEU A 55 25.07 -6.03 -1.84
CA LEU A 55 24.56 -7.00 -2.83
C LEU A 55 24.87 -6.65 -4.28
N SER A 56 25.02 -5.36 -4.60
CA SER A 56 25.31 -4.95 -5.97
C SER A 56 25.82 -3.51 -5.98
N LYS A 57 26.39 -3.09 -7.12
CA LYS A 57 26.91 -1.75 -7.36
C LYS A 57 27.93 -1.34 -6.28
N ASN A 58 28.11 -0.05 -6.04
CA ASN A 58 29.10 0.46 -5.11
C ASN A 58 28.47 1.44 -4.13
N HIS A 59 28.28 0.99 -2.90
CA HIS A 59 27.59 1.74 -1.84
C HIS A 59 28.50 1.86 -0.61
N SER A 60 28.15 2.75 0.32
CA SER A 60 28.75 2.80 1.65
C SER A 60 27.68 2.83 2.75
N VAL A 61 28.11 2.57 3.98
CA VAL A 61 27.38 2.84 5.22
C VAL A 61 28.22 3.86 5.98
N THR A 62 27.90 5.13 5.79
CA THR A 62 28.64 6.25 6.40
C THR A 62 27.72 6.92 7.41
N GLN A 63 28.15 7.02 8.67
CA GLN A 63 27.36 7.64 9.72
C GLN A 63 27.30 9.15 9.49
N SER A 64 26.11 9.72 9.66
CA SER A 64 25.86 11.15 9.61
C SER A 64 25.09 11.63 10.84
N SER A 65 24.86 12.94 10.90
CA SER A 65 23.92 13.49 11.88
C SER A 65 22.53 13.59 11.25
N PHE A 66 21.49 13.60 12.08
CA PHE A 66 20.14 13.84 11.58
C PHE A 66 20.00 15.18 10.82
N ALA A 67 20.75 16.21 11.25
CA ALA A 67 20.67 17.57 10.71
C ALA A 67 21.48 17.76 9.43
N SER A 68 22.54 16.98 9.24
CA SER A 68 23.40 16.97 8.04
C SER A 68 23.45 15.53 7.51
N PRO A 69 22.37 15.07 6.85
CA PRO A 69 22.18 13.67 6.48
C PRO A 69 23.18 13.15 5.45
N CYS A 70 23.67 14.02 4.55
CA CYS A 70 24.63 13.67 3.50
C CYS A 70 26.07 14.11 3.81
N GLU A 71 26.37 14.44 5.07
CA GLU A 71 27.72 14.75 5.55
C GLU A 71 28.22 13.69 6.53
N PRO A 72 29.46 13.17 6.37
CA PRO A 72 30.05 12.26 7.34
C PRO A 72 30.13 12.92 8.73
N LEU A 73 29.65 12.20 9.75
CA LEU A 73 29.75 12.62 11.13
C LEU A 73 31.21 12.53 11.60
N ALA A 74 31.74 13.61 12.17
CA ALA A 74 33.09 13.62 12.72
C ALA A 74 33.25 12.56 13.82
N GLY A 75 34.19 11.63 13.64
CA GLY A 75 34.39 10.49 14.53
C GLY A 75 33.30 9.41 14.45
N GLY A 76 32.40 9.51 13.47
CA GLY A 76 31.40 8.51 13.16
C GLY A 76 31.99 7.28 12.46
N VAL A 77 31.19 6.23 12.36
CA VAL A 77 31.59 5.00 11.66
C VAL A 77 31.39 5.13 10.16
N ASP A 78 32.29 4.53 9.39
CA ASP A 78 32.22 4.48 7.94
C ASP A 78 32.72 3.11 7.45
N SER A 79 31.92 2.43 6.63
CA SER A 79 32.34 1.19 5.98
C SER A 79 33.35 1.42 4.87
N GLY A 80 33.47 2.65 4.38
CA GLY A 80 34.03 2.94 3.06
C GLY A 80 33.17 2.38 1.93
N PHE A 81 33.60 2.58 0.69
CA PHE A 81 32.94 2.04 -0.49
C PHE A 81 33.12 0.53 -0.62
N GLN A 82 32.01 -0.18 -0.81
CA GLN A 82 31.95 -1.63 -0.92
C GLN A 82 31.45 -2.02 -2.33
N PRO A 83 32.32 -2.07 -3.34
CA PRO A 83 31.93 -2.41 -4.70
C PRO A 83 31.64 -3.91 -4.85
N VAL A 84 30.50 -4.23 -5.46
CA VAL A 84 30.06 -5.60 -5.73
C VAL A 84 29.79 -5.75 -7.22
N ALA A 85 30.54 -6.66 -7.86
CA ALA A 85 30.38 -6.99 -9.27
C ALA A 85 29.05 -7.69 -9.55
N VAL A 86 28.56 -7.57 -10.78
CA VAL A 86 27.43 -8.36 -11.28
C VAL A 86 27.81 -9.84 -11.14
N ASP A 87 26.95 -10.63 -10.49
CA ASP A 87 27.13 -12.07 -10.21
C ASP A 87 28.19 -12.44 -9.14
N ALA A 88 28.65 -11.49 -8.33
CA ALA A 88 29.53 -11.81 -7.20
C ALA A 88 28.84 -12.76 -6.21
N THR A 89 29.49 -13.89 -5.90
CA THR A 89 29.00 -14.87 -4.90
C THR A 89 29.54 -14.60 -3.50
N ASN A 90 30.63 -13.84 -3.39
CA ASN A 90 31.22 -13.40 -2.13
C ASN A 90 30.85 -11.94 -1.90
N LEU A 91 30.00 -11.70 -0.90
CA LEU A 91 29.41 -10.40 -0.62
C LEU A 91 30.11 -9.74 0.57
N PRO A 92 30.55 -8.48 0.47
CA PRO A 92 31.10 -7.74 1.61
C PRO A 92 30.04 -7.59 2.72
N GLU A 93 30.50 -7.66 3.97
CA GLU A 93 29.69 -7.34 5.14
C GLU A 93 30.37 -6.28 6.00
N PHE A 94 29.61 -5.30 6.47
CA PHE A 94 30.02 -4.33 7.48
C PHE A 94 29.10 -4.46 8.70
N SER A 95 29.63 -4.41 9.92
CA SER A 95 28.82 -4.65 11.11
C SER A 95 29.04 -3.58 12.19
N ILE A 96 27.95 -3.18 12.82
CA ILE A 96 27.93 -2.19 13.91
C ILE A 96 27.35 -2.87 15.14
N ALA A 97 28.11 -2.89 16.23
CA ALA A 97 27.62 -3.34 17.53
C ALA A 97 26.85 -2.20 18.23
N ILE A 98 25.67 -2.51 18.74
CA ILE A 98 24.81 -1.52 19.41
C ILE A 98 25.18 -1.46 20.88
N ASN A 99 25.86 -0.39 21.28
CA ASN A 99 26.26 -0.15 22.66
C ASN A 99 25.30 0.79 23.41
N ASN A 100 24.43 1.50 22.70
CA ASN A 100 23.45 2.40 23.28
C ASN A 100 22.16 2.44 22.44
N ALA A 101 21.13 1.72 22.87
CA ALA A 101 19.86 1.64 22.16
C ALA A 101 18.99 2.91 22.29
N SER A 102 19.30 3.81 23.22
CA SER A 102 18.57 5.06 23.44
C SER A 102 19.05 6.22 22.57
N LYS A 103 20.12 6.03 21.79
CA LYS A 103 20.64 7.03 20.86
C LYS A 103 20.32 6.60 19.42
N PRO A 104 19.45 7.33 18.70
CA PRO A 104 19.27 7.13 17.28
C PRO A 104 20.60 7.28 16.53
N LEU A 105 20.87 6.37 15.60
CA LEU A 105 22.00 6.43 14.68
C LEU A 105 21.46 6.60 13.26
N PHE A 106 22.17 7.40 12.47
CA PHE A 106 21.76 7.82 11.14
C PHE A 106 22.92 7.62 10.17
N PHE A 107 22.61 7.11 8.99
CA PHE A 107 23.61 6.69 8.00
C PHE A 107 23.14 7.04 6.59
N PHE A 108 24.09 7.18 5.67
CA PHE A 108 23.85 7.39 4.26
C PHE A 108 24.86 6.64 3.41
N SER A 109 24.55 6.47 2.12
CA SER A 109 25.56 6.09 1.12
C SER A 109 26.27 7.34 0.63
N ALA A 110 27.59 7.39 0.78
CA ALA A 110 28.45 8.51 0.35
C ALA A 110 28.77 8.48 -1.15
N GLN A 111 28.09 7.63 -1.92
CA GLN A 111 28.34 7.47 -3.35
C GLN A 111 27.81 8.67 -4.14
N THR A 112 28.70 9.33 -4.86
CA THR A 112 28.40 10.50 -5.69
C THR A 112 28.94 10.39 -7.12
N ALA A 113 29.68 9.31 -7.46
CA ALA A 113 30.45 9.25 -8.70
C ALA A 113 29.61 9.14 -9.99
N LEU A 114 28.38 8.64 -9.89
CA LEU A 114 27.42 8.55 -11.02
C LEU A 114 26.15 9.35 -10.74
N VAL A 115 25.61 9.17 -9.54
CA VAL A 115 24.49 9.90 -8.98
C VAL A 115 24.79 10.10 -7.50
N ASP A 116 24.29 11.19 -6.91
CA ASP A 116 24.34 11.38 -5.47
C ASP A 116 23.28 10.50 -4.82
N GLU A 117 23.70 9.35 -4.29
CA GLU A 117 22.78 8.36 -3.74
C GLU A 117 22.09 8.86 -2.47
N CYS A 118 22.76 9.70 -1.68
CA CYS A 118 22.18 10.30 -0.49
C CYS A 118 21.04 11.24 -0.85
N ASN A 119 21.25 12.12 -1.84
CA ASN A 119 20.21 13.02 -2.34
C ASN A 119 19.09 12.30 -3.10
N LEU A 120 19.32 11.06 -3.56
CA LEU A 120 18.25 10.18 -4.02
C LEU A 120 17.46 9.51 -2.88
N GLY A 121 17.92 9.68 -1.65
CA GLY A 121 17.28 9.18 -0.43
C GLY A 121 17.84 7.84 0.07
N MET A 122 19.03 7.45 -0.37
CA MET A 122 19.73 6.27 0.17
C MET A 122 20.33 6.59 1.54
N VAL A 123 19.43 6.62 2.52
CA VAL A 123 19.73 6.81 3.94
C VAL A 123 19.16 5.67 4.78
N PHE A 124 19.69 5.50 5.98
CA PHE A 124 19.33 4.44 6.92
C PHE A 124 19.33 4.96 8.36
N SER A 125 18.49 4.38 9.23
CA SER A 125 18.50 4.72 10.66
C SER A 125 18.37 3.51 11.57
N ILE A 126 18.99 3.59 12.74
CA ILE A 126 18.88 2.61 13.84
C ILE A 126 18.28 3.33 15.04
N ASN A 127 17.25 2.76 15.67
CA ASN A 127 16.64 3.28 16.91
C ASN A 127 16.20 4.76 16.82
N GLN A 128 15.81 5.20 15.64
CA GLN A 128 15.05 6.42 15.41
C GLN A 128 13.71 6.42 16.19
N ASP A 129 13.28 7.60 16.62
CA ASP A 129 11.95 7.73 17.22
C ASP A 129 10.91 7.86 16.10
N ALA A 130 10.21 6.76 15.83
CA ALA A 130 9.14 6.70 14.82
C ALA A 130 7.96 7.64 15.14
N ASN A 131 7.86 8.15 16.38
CA ASN A 131 6.79 9.05 16.84
C ASN A 131 7.26 10.51 17.02
N SER A 132 8.55 10.80 16.79
CA SER A 132 9.06 12.17 16.90
C SER A 132 8.71 12.97 15.65
N ALA A 133 8.01 14.09 15.83
CA ALA A 133 7.74 15.07 14.76
C ALA A 133 9.01 15.77 14.21
N THR A 134 10.21 15.41 14.71
CA THR A 134 11.47 16.07 14.32
C THR A 134 12.64 15.12 14.12
N LYS A 135 12.49 13.80 14.32
CA LYS A 135 13.60 12.80 14.26
C LYS A 135 13.19 11.42 13.72
N SER A 136 12.19 11.35 12.85
CA SER A 136 11.79 10.09 12.19
C SER A 136 12.74 9.70 11.05
N PHE A 137 12.72 8.44 10.60
CA PHE A 137 13.43 8.05 9.38
C PHE A 137 12.96 8.85 8.17
N THR A 138 11.65 9.13 8.10
CA THR A 138 11.05 9.87 7.00
C THR A 138 11.58 11.30 6.93
N ASP A 139 11.66 11.98 8.08
CA ASP A 139 12.26 13.32 8.15
C ASP A 139 13.73 13.29 7.77
N PHE A 140 14.46 12.27 8.22
CA PHE A 140 15.87 12.09 7.87
C PHE A 140 16.07 11.91 6.36
N GLN A 141 15.23 11.10 5.72
CA GLN A 141 15.25 10.91 4.27
C GLN A 141 14.81 12.15 3.49
N ALA A 142 13.81 12.88 4.00
CA ALA A 142 13.40 14.15 3.41
C ALA A 142 14.52 15.19 3.48
N ASN A 143 15.20 15.29 4.64
CA ASN A 143 16.37 16.14 4.81
C ASN A 143 17.47 15.75 3.82
N ALA A 144 17.74 14.45 3.64
CA ALA A 144 18.77 13.96 2.71
C ALA A 144 18.48 14.36 1.26
N LYS A 145 17.22 14.25 0.84
CA LYS A 145 16.79 14.67 -0.51
C LYS A 145 16.84 16.19 -0.70
N ALA A 146 16.69 16.94 0.38
CA ALA A 146 16.76 18.41 0.39
C ALA A 146 18.19 18.96 0.60
N ASP A 147 19.13 18.11 1.02
CA ASP A 147 20.54 18.44 1.30
C ASP A 147 21.34 18.60 0.00
N VAL A 148 20.90 19.50 -0.88
CA VAL A 148 21.57 19.77 -2.15
C VAL A 148 22.93 20.43 -1.84
N PRO A 149 24.04 20.00 -2.47
CA PRO A 149 25.33 20.67 -2.31
C PRO A 149 25.27 22.11 -2.84
N ALA A 150 24.89 23.06 -1.99
CA ALA A 150 25.17 24.46 -2.23
C ALA A 150 26.69 24.62 -2.12
N ALA A 151 27.31 25.14 -3.17
CA ALA A 151 28.70 25.59 -3.12
C ALA A 151 28.88 26.43 -1.85
N LYS A 152 29.70 25.89 -0.95
CA LYS A 152 29.96 26.39 0.40
C LYS A 152 30.54 27.81 0.31
N ALA A 153 29.69 28.83 0.42
CA ALA A 153 30.11 30.22 0.64
C ALA A 153 29.86 30.57 2.11
N THR A 154 30.97 30.84 2.78
CA THR A 154 31.11 31.29 4.16
C THR A 154 30.13 32.38 4.59
N ALA A 155 29.70 32.27 5.84
CA ALA A 155 28.79 33.16 6.55
C ALA A 155 29.11 34.66 6.42
N VAL A 156 28.06 35.47 6.34
CA VAL A 156 28.00 36.74 7.09
C VAL A 156 26.57 36.98 7.54
N VAL A 157 26.41 37.15 8.86
CA VAL A 157 25.23 37.65 9.55
C VAL A 157 24.86 39.05 9.04
N SER A 158 23.57 39.28 8.78
CA SER A 158 22.95 40.60 8.93
C SER A 158 21.44 40.46 9.09
N SER A 159 20.97 40.90 10.26
CA SER A 159 19.58 41.02 10.63
C SER A 159 18.83 41.96 9.68
N SER A 160 17.73 41.50 9.09
CA SER A 160 16.62 42.39 8.75
C SER A 160 15.31 41.62 8.67
N THR A 161 14.30 42.19 9.32
CA THR A 161 12.92 41.73 9.36
C THR A 161 12.24 41.94 8.02
N VAL A 162 11.77 40.85 7.39
CA VAL A 162 10.82 40.93 6.27
C VAL A 162 9.74 39.87 6.42
N ALA A 163 8.52 40.32 6.11
CA ALA A 163 7.25 39.69 6.36
C ALA A 163 7.12 38.28 5.76
N ALA A 164 6.33 37.45 6.42
CA ALA A 164 5.98 36.10 6.00
C ALA A 164 5.40 36.09 4.58
N ALA A 165 6.15 35.51 3.65
CA ALA A 165 5.63 35.07 2.37
C ALA A 165 4.71 33.85 2.60
N PRO A 166 3.63 33.68 1.82
CA PRO A 166 2.75 32.53 1.95
C PRO A 166 3.55 31.25 1.68
N ALA A 167 3.40 30.26 2.57
CA ALA A 167 4.04 28.96 2.46
C ALA A 167 3.73 28.34 1.09
N ALA A 168 4.76 28.10 0.28
CA ALA A 168 4.63 27.30 -0.92
C ALA A 168 4.22 25.88 -0.48
N VAL A 169 3.02 25.45 -0.90
CA VAL A 169 2.59 24.05 -0.79
C VAL A 169 3.59 23.18 -1.55
N SER A 170 4.46 22.48 -0.83
CA SER A 170 5.36 21.49 -1.42
C SER A 170 4.50 20.38 -2.04
N SER A 171 4.65 20.14 -3.34
CA SER A 171 4.05 18.97 -3.98
C SER A 171 4.65 17.70 -3.35
N GLY A 172 3.83 16.86 -2.71
CA GLY A 172 4.34 15.63 -2.10
C GLY A 172 4.95 14.67 -3.12
N ALA A 173 5.78 13.75 -2.64
CA ALA A 173 6.58 12.86 -3.47
C ALA A 173 5.71 11.79 -4.15
N LYS A 174 6.11 11.36 -5.37
CA LYS A 174 5.53 10.18 -6.01
C LYS A 174 6.30 8.94 -5.56
N ILE A 175 5.64 8.01 -4.87
CA ILE A 175 6.22 6.73 -4.42
C ILE A 175 5.68 5.63 -5.33
N LEU A 176 6.55 4.90 -6.00
CA LEU A 176 6.19 3.86 -6.95
C LEU A 176 6.24 2.48 -6.30
N VAL A 177 5.17 1.71 -6.47
CA VAL A 177 5.04 0.32 -6.02
C VAL A 177 4.69 -0.53 -7.23
N GLN A 178 5.50 -1.54 -7.53
CA GLN A 178 5.21 -2.49 -8.60
C GLN A 178 4.36 -3.64 -8.06
N VAL A 179 3.30 -3.98 -8.78
CA VAL A 179 2.37 -5.06 -8.44
C VAL A 179 2.52 -6.18 -9.48
N GLY A 180 2.77 -7.40 -9.02
CA GLY A 180 3.00 -8.55 -9.92
C GLY A 180 4.43 -8.62 -10.49
N ALA A 181 5.39 -7.92 -9.88
CA ALA A 181 6.76 -7.84 -10.38
C ALA A 181 7.41 -9.24 -10.47
N GLY A 182 8.11 -9.52 -11.57
CA GLY A 182 8.77 -10.80 -11.80
C GLY A 182 7.82 -12.00 -11.93
N ASN A 183 6.55 -11.77 -12.29
CA ASN A 183 5.47 -12.78 -12.30
C ASN A 183 5.14 -13.33 -10.88
N GLY A 184 5.53 -12.62 -9.83
CA GLY A 184 5.30 -13.01 -8.45
C GLY A 184 4.03 -12.41 -7.85
N LEU A 185 3.46 -13.09 -6.85
CA LEU A 185 2.33 -12.59 -6.05
C LEU A 185 2.82 -11.57 -5.00
N THR A 186 3.33 -10.43 -5.47
CA THR A 186 4.03 -9.46 -4.61
C THR A 186 3.72 -8.01 -4.96
N PHE A 187 3.82 -7.17 -3.93
CA PHE A 187 4.05 -5.74 -4.04
C PHE A 187 5.56 -5.48 -3.87
N SER A 188 6.14 -4.62 -4.69
CA SER A 188 7.57 -4.28 -4.64
C SER A 188 7.76 -2.77 -4.65
N PRO A 189 8.20 -2.15 -3.54
CA PRO A 189 8.46 -2.78 -2.23
C PRO A 189 7.17 -3.28 -1.56
N SER A 190 7.30 -4.21 -0.59
CA SER A 190 6.14 -4.81 0.10
C SER A 190 5.60 -3.96 1.25
N ASN A 191 6.33 -2.92 1.67
CA ASN A 191 5.86 -1.88 2.56
C ASN A 191 6.61 -0.57 2.26
N ILE A 192 5.99 0.56 2.60
CA ILE A 192 6.56 1.89 2.43
C ILE A 192 6.21 2.80 3.61
N SER A 193 6.94 3.90 3.73
CA SER A 193 6.52 5.06 4.52
C SER A 193 6.13 6.20 3.57
N ALA A 194 5.05 6.90 3.87
CA ALA A 194 4.53 7.97 3.04
C ALA A 194 3.88 9.08 3.88
N ASN A 195 4.18 10.34 3.56
CA ASN A 195 3.72 11.53 4.27
C ASN A 195 2.40 12.06 3.71
N THR A 196 1.70 12.88 4.50
CA THR A 196 0.59 13.69 3.97
C THR A 196 1.06 14.51 2.76
N GLY A 197 0.37 14.35 1.63
CA GLY A 197 0.68 14.98 0.35
C GLY A 197 1.42 14.07 -0.63
N ASP A 198 2.06 12.99 -0.17
CA ASP A 198 2.71 12.02 -1.06
C ASP A 198 1.67 11.29 -1.89
N THR A 199 2.01 11.00 -3.15
CA THR A 199 1.19 10.18 -4.04
C THR A 199 1.81 8.80 -4.16
N VAL A 200 1.12 7.78 -3.66
CA VAL A 200 1.51 6.39 -3.85
C VAL A 200 0.91 5.90 -5.16
N SER A 201 1.75 5.35 -6.03
CA SER A 201 1.44 4.95 -7.39
C SER A 201 1.80 3.49 -7.60
N PHE A 202 0.80 2.67 -7.90
CA PHE A 202 0.89 1.24 -8.10
C PHE A 202 0.90 0.94 -9.59
N GLN A 203 1.97 0.30 -10.07
CA GLN A 203 2.13 -0.13 -11.45
C GLN A 203 1.91 -1.63 -11.57
N PHE A 204 0.90 -2.03 -12.32
CA PHE A 204 0.55 -3.44 -12.53
C PHE A 204 1.34 -3.98 -13.72
N LEU A 205 2.13 -5.03 -13.51
CA LEU A 205 3.11 -5.50 -14.51
C LEU A 205 2.73 -6.80 -15.20
N ASN A 206 2.09 -7.74 -14.50
CA ASN A 206 1.63 -9.02 -15.03
C ASN A 206 0.55 -9.56 -14.10
N GLY A 207 -0.36 -10.39 -14.60
CA GLY A 207 -1.33 -11.12 -13.80
C GLY A 207 -2.58 -10.30 -13.51
N ASN A 208 -3.46 -10.85 -12.67
CA ASN A 208 -4.66 -10.16 -12.23
C ASN A 208 -4.53 -9.84 -10.75
N HIS A 209 -4.25 -8.58 -10.42
CA HIS A 209 -3.96 -8.16 -9.05
C HIS A 209 -4.83 -6.99 -8.64
N SER A 210 -4.86 -6.66 -7.36
CA SER A 210 -5.49 -5.43 -6.87
C SER A 210 -4.70 -4.82 -5.73
N VAL A 211 -4.99 -3.56 -5.46
CA VAL A 211 -4.62 -2.82 -4.26
C VAL A 211 -5.93 -2.56 -3.53
N THR A 212 -6.29 -3.43 -2.59
CA THR A 212 -7.55 -3.33 -1.84
C THR A 212 -7.23 -3.14 -0.36
N GLU A 213 -7.63 -2.01 0.21
CA GLU A 213 -7.40 -1.68 1.62
C GLU A 213 -8.17 -2.69 2.48
N SER A 214 -7.53 -3.19 3.52
CA SER A 214 -8.12 -4.06 4.54
C SER A 214 -7.76 -3.55 5.93
N SER A 215 -8.35 -4.18 6.94
CA SER A 215 -7.90 -3.95 8.31
C SER A 215 -6.76 -4.91 8.64
N PHE A 216 -5.91 -4.54 9.59
CA PHE A 216 -4.88 -5.45 10.09
C PHE A 216 -5.47 -6.79 10.61
N ALA A 217 -6.65 -6.73 11.23
CA ALA A 217 -7.31 -7.87 11.87
C ALA A 217 -8.00 -8.82 10.87
N SER A 218 -8.33 -8.32 9.68
CA SER A 218 -9.01 -9.06 8.62
C SER A 218 -8.27 -8.77 7.31
N PRO A 219 -7.07 -9.35 7.13
CA PRO A 219 -6.14 -8.97 6.07
C PRO A 219 -6.64 -9.30 4.67
N CYS A 220 -7.46 -10.33 4.51
CA CYS A 220 -8.02 -10.75 3.22
C CYS A 220 -9.46 -10.30 2.99
N GLU A 221 -9.95 -9.36 3.79
CA GLU A 221 -11.30 -8.80 3.69
C GLU A 221 -11.24 -7.30 3.35
N PRO A 222 -11.97 -6.82 2.32
CA PRO A 222 -12.00 -5.41 1.98
C PRO A 222 -12.46 -4.55 3.17
N LEU A 223 -11.70 -3.50 3.48
CA LEU A 223 -12.11 -2.48 4.42
C LEU A 223 -13.20 -1.63 3.75
N ALA A 224 -14.38 -1.63 4.34
CA ALA A 224 -15.50 -0.90 3.78
C ALA A 224 -15.25 0.63 3.77
N GLY A 225 -15.42 1.24 2.61
CA GLY A 225 -15.05 2.64 2.34
C GLY A 225 -13.53 2.87 2.26
N GLY A 226 -12.74 1.80 2.22
CA GLY A 226 -11.30 1.82 2.02
C GLY A 226 -10.91 1.96 0.55
N ILE A 227 -9.64 2.20 0.33
CA ILE A 227 -9.05 2.38 -1.00
C ILE A 227 -9.08 1.05 -1.76
N ASP A 228 -9.63 1.04 -2.97
CA ASP A 228 -9.65 -0.16 -3.83
C ASP A 228 -9.36 0.22 -5.28
N SER A 229 -8.34 -0.40 -5.88
CA SER A 229 -8.04 -0.25 -7.29
C SER A 229 -9.01 -1.01 -8.20
N GLY A 230 -9.79 -1.96 -7.65
CA GLY A 230 -10.39 -3.03 -8.43
C GLY A 230 -9.33 -4.05 -8.90
N LEU A 231 -9.79 -5.14 -9.53
CA LEU A 231 -8.91 -6.09 -10.20
C LEU A 231 -8.32 -5.47 -11.48
N GLN A 232 -7.01 -5.50 -11.58
CA GLN A 232 -6.20 -4.95 -12.66
C GLN A 232 -5.50 -6.11 -13.38
N PHE A 233 -6.07 -6.52 -14.52
CA PHE A 233 -5.51 -7.58 -15.34
C PHE A 233 -4.50 -7.03 -16.34
N VAL A 234 -3.29 -7.61 -16.33
CA VAL A 234 -2.23 -7.32 -17.29
C VAL A 234 -1.82 -8.62 -17.97
N ALA A 235 -2.01 -8.68 -19.29
CA ALA A 235 -1.63 -9.85 -20.08
C ALA A 235 -0.11 -10.08 -20.05
N ALA A 236 0.32 -11.34 -20.13
CA ALA A 236 1.74 -11.68 -20.19
C ALA A 236 2.43 -10.99 -21.37
N ASN A 237 3.60 -10.39 -21.12
CA ASN A 237 4.37 -9.60 -22.10
C ASN A 237 3.66 -8.33 -22.61
N SER A 238 2.65 -7.83 -21.90
CA SER A 238 2.05 -6.53 -22.19
C SER A 238 3.10 -5.41 -22.13
N THR A 239 3.00 -4.46 -23.05
CA THR A 239 3.73 -3.18 -22.97
C THR A 239 2.92 -2.08 -22.28
N GLU A 240 1.64 -2.34 -22.01
CA GLU A 240 0.78 -1.45 -21.23
C GLU A 240 0.93 -1.78 -19.74
N ILE A 241 1.25 -0.75 -18.96
CA ILE A 241 1.42 -0.80 -17.50
C ILE A 241 0.33 0.07 -16.88
N PRO A 242 -0.82 -0.52 -16.49
CA PRO A 242 -1.85 0.21 -15.76
C PRO A 242 -1.30 0.80 -14.47
N GLU A 243 -1.76 1.99 -14.12
CA GLU A 243 -1.34 2.69 -12.91
C GLU A 243 -2.57 3.06 -12.06
N PHE A 244 -2.52 2.75 -10.77
CA PHE A 244 -3.49 3.22 -9.76
C PHE A 244 -2.75 4.08 -8.75
N SER A 245 -3.25 5.27 -8.42
CA SER A 245 -2.56 6.13 -7.46
C SER A 245 -3.50 6.86 -6.51
N PHE A 246 -3.05 7.09 -5.29
CA PHE A 246 -3.75 7.91 -4.32
C PHE A 246 -2.80 8.82 -3.54
N THR A 247 -3.32 9.96 -3.11
CA THR A 247 -2.58 10.88 -2.26
C THR A 247 -2.84 10.56 -0.80
N ILE A 248 -1.77 10.47 -0.01
CA ILE A 248 -1.84 10.31 1.42
C ILE A 248 -2.40 11.61 2.02
N THR A 249 -3.55 11.53 2.68
CA THR A 249 -4.15 12.68 3.38
C THR A 249 -3.80 12.71 4.86
N ASN A 250 -3.32 11.59 5.41
CA ASN A 250 -2.86 11.47 6.78
C ASN A 250 -1.63 10.54 6.84
N GLY A 251 -0.44 11.13 6.92
CA GLY A 251 0.83 10.41 7.05
C GLY A 251 1.03 9.64 8.36
N LEU A 252 0.14 9.82 9.35
CA LEU A 252 0.13 9.02 10.59
C LEU A 252 -0.81 7.81 10.49
N LYS A 253 -1.68 7.77 9.48
CA LYS A 253 -2.57 6.62 9.26
C LYS A 253 -1.74 5.47 8.71
N GLN A 254 -1.90 4.31 9.33
CA GLN A 254 -1.40 3.04 8.82
C GLN A 254 -2.42 2.52 7.83
N PHE A 255 -1.94 2.07 6.67
CA PHE A 255 -2.77 1.43 5.68
C PHE A 255 -2.27 0.01 5.46
N PHE A 256 -3.22 -0.90 5.28
CA PHE A 256 -2.96 -2.30 5.04
C PHE A 256 -3.74 -2.68 3.80
N PHE A 257 -3.10 -3.38 2.88
CA PHE A 257 -3.64 -3.71 1.57
C PHE A 257 -3.39 -5.17 1.24
N PHE A 258 -4.29 -5.75 0.46
CA PHE A 258 -4.13 -7.08 -0.11
C PHE A 258 -4.56 -7.10 -1.57
N SER A 259 -4.20 -8.16 -2.28
CA SER A 259 -4.87 -8.47 -3.54
C SER A 259 -6.08 -9.37 -3.31
N LYS A 260 -7.24 -8.92 -3.80
CA LYS A 260 -8.52 -9.63 -3.70
C LYS A 260 -8.71 -10.72 -4.75
N GLN A 261 -7.67 -11.04 -5.52
CA GLN A 261 -7.73 -12.10 -6.52
C GLN A 261 -7.86 -13.48 -5.84
N THR A 262 -8.91 -14.22 -6.19
CA THR A 262 -9.21 -15.54 -5.61
C THR A 262 -9.07 -16.71 -6.58
N VAL A 263 -9.08 -16.46 -7.89
CA VAL A 263 -9.05 -17.50 -8.94
C VAL A 263 -8.00 -17.16 -10.02
N PRO A 264 -7.02 -18.01 -10.34
CA PRO A 264 -6.95 -19.43 -9.98
C PRO A 264 -6.41 -19.68 -8.57
N VAL A 265 -5.84 -18.67 -7.93
CA VAL A 265 -5.28 -18.76 -6.57
C VAL A 265 -5.78 -17.60 -5.72
N ASN A 266 -5.99 -17.84 -4.42
CA ASN A 266 -6.18 -16.76 -3.47
C ASN A 266 -4.84 -16.11 -3.15
N GLU A 267 -4.59 -14.95 -3.76
CA GLU A 267 -3.30 -14.26 -3.69
C GLU A 267 -3.02 -13.72 -2.28
N CYS A 268 -4.06 -13.25 -1.58
CA CYS A 268 -3.93 -12.83 -0.18
C CYS A 268 -3.44 -13.96 0.72
N ASN A 269 -4.03 -15.15 0.60
CA ASN A 269 -3.60 -16.33 1.36
C ASN A 269 -2.23 -16.87 0.92
N LYS A 270 -1.75 -16.48 -0.25
CA LYS A 270 -0.34 -16.70 -0.65
C LYS A 270 0.60 -15.63 -0.10
N GLY A 271 0.07 -14.61 0.59
CA GLY A 271 0.84 -13.56 1.25
C GLY A 271 1.00 -12.28 0.41
N MET A 272 0.19 -12.10 -0.63
CA MET A 272 0.19 -10.88 -1.44
C MET A 272 -0.52 -9.75 -0.71
N VAL A 273 0.22 -9.15 0.22
CA VAL A 273 -0.19 -8.02 1.04
C VAL A 273 0.84 -6.89 0.99
N PHE A 274 0.41 -5.70 1.38
CA PHE A 274 1.20 -4.48 1.37
C PHE A 274 0.82 -3.58 2.55
N SER A 275 1.75 -2.75 3.04
CA SER A 275 1.45 -1.79 4.10
C SER A 275 2.12 -0.44 3.91
N ILE A 276 1.43 0.63 4.32
CA ILE A 276 1.96 1.99 4.39
C ILE A 276 1.97 2.41 5.85
N ASN A 277 3.08 2.97 6.33
CA ASN A 277 3.24 3.52 7.69
C ASN A 277 2.93 2.49 8.81
N GLN A 278 3.14 1.20 8.54
CA GLN A 278 3.14 0.10 9.49
C GLN A 278 4.13 0.34 10.65
N ASP A 279 3.87 -0.29 11.80
CA ASP A 279 4.82 -0.30 12.92
C ASP A 279 5.64 -1.61 12.88
N PRO A 280 6.92 -1.56 12.47
CA PRO A 280 7.74 -2.77 12.34
C PRO A 280 7.97 -3.50 13.68
N ASN A 281 7.79 -2.83 14.82
CA ASN A 281 8.01 -3.39 16.16
C ASN A 281 6.73 -3.88 16.82
N SER A 282 5.58 -3.64 16.20
CA SER A 282 4.31 -4.12 16.74
C SER A 282 4.06 -5.58 16.37
N ALA A 283 3.81 -6.40 17.39
CA ALA A 283 3.29 -7.76 17.21
C ALA A 283 1.93 -7.79 16.48
N VAL A 284 1.21 -6.65 16.42
CA VAL A 284 -0.14 -6.55 15.86
C VAL A 284 -0.29 -5.44 14.80
N LYS A 285 0.81 -4.81 14.34
CA LYS A 285 0.78 -3.75 13.31
C LYS A 285 2.02 -3.73 12.39
N SER A 286 2.85 -4.76 12.41
CA SER A 286 3.99 -4.92 11.49
C SER A 286 3.56 -5.57 10.18
N PHE A 287 4.31 -5.30 9.10
CA PHE A 287 4.09 -5.98 7.81
C PHE A 287 4.21 -7.51 7.94
N ALA A 288 5.20 -8.00 8.70
CA ALA A 288 5.40 -9.42 8.90
C ALA A 288 4.20 -10.08 9.60
N ALA A 289 3.66 -9.45 10.65
CA ALA A 289 2.47 -9.93 11.33
C ALA A 289 1.23 -9.86 10.42
N PHE A 290 1.09 -8.79 9.64
CA PHE A 290 0.01 -8.65 8.68
C PHE A 290 0.04 -9.74 7.59
N GLN A 291 1.22 -10.04 7.04
CA GLN A 291 1.41 -11.11 6.07
C GLN A 291 1.20 -12.50 6.69
N ALA A 292 1.63 -12.71 7.93
CA ALA A 292 1.37 -13.96 8.65
C ALA A 292 -0.14 -14.17 8.85
N ASN A 293 -0.85 -13.12 9.26
CA ASN A 293 -2.31 -13.14 9.39
C ASN A 293 -2.97 -13.46 8.05
N ALA A 294 -2.54 -12.83 6.94
CA ALA A 294 -3.10 -13.09 5.61
C ALA A 294 -2.98 -14.54 5.15
N LYS A 295 -1.82 -15.16 5.42
CA LYS A 295 -1.59 -16.58 5.13
C LYS A 295 -2.41 -17.51 6.02
N ALA A 296 -2.77 -17.08 7.23
CA ALA A 296 -3.58 -17.83 8.18
C ALA A 296 -5.09 -17.57 8.04
N ASP A 297 -5.47 -16.47 7.39
CA ASP A 297 -6.85 -16.01 7.15
C ASP A 297 -7.49 -16.83 6.03
N ILE A 298 -7.57 -18.15 6.21
CA ILE A 298 -8.21 -19.04 5.24
C ILE A 298 -9.71 -18.75 5.31
N PRO A 299 -10.34 -18.23 4.23
CA PRO A 299 -11.79 -18.18 4.19
C PRO A 299 -12.31 -19.60 4.40
N ALA A 300 -13.37 -19.78 5.18
CA ALA A 300 -14.03 -21.06 5.33
C ALA A 300 -14.60 -21.53 3.97
N SER A 301 -13.74 -21.98 3.06
CA SER A 301 -14.13 -22.61 1.81
C SER A 301 -14.45 -24.06 2.13
N THR A 302 -15.73 -24.32 2.38
CA THR A 302 -16.45 -25.52 1.90
C THR A 302 -15.62 -26.81 1.84
N ALA A 303 -15.02 -27.21 2.95
CA ALA A 303 -14.70 -28.61 3.20
C ALA A 303 -15.99 -29.30 3.67
N SER A 304 -16.70 -29.89 2.73
CA SER A 304 -17.73 -30.88 3.03
C SER A 304 -17.05 -32.08 3.69
N ALA A 305 -17.11 -32.18 5.02
CA ALA A 305 -16.88 -33.44 5.73
C ALA A 305 -17.53 -33.41 7.13
N VAL A 306 -18.35 -34.42 7.33
CA VAL A 306 -19.12 -34.79 8.52
C VAL A 306 -18.26 -34.86 9.80
N GLY A 307 -18.78 -34.24 10.87
CA GLY A 307 -18.63 -34.67 12.26
C GLY A 307 -17.24 -34.55 12.89
N THR A 308 -17.07 -33.64 13.86
CA THR A 308 -17.13 -33.94 15.30
C THR A 308 -16.84 -32.66 16.10
N LYS A 309 -17.58 -32.53 17.20
CA LYS A 309 -17.64 -31.45 18.18
C LYS A 309 -16.25 -30.91 18.60
N ALA A 310 -15.98 -29.64 18.31
CA ALA A 310 -14.94 -28.86 18.96
C ALA A 310 -15.48 -27.48 19.35
N THR A 311 -15.17 -27.08 20.58
CA THR A 311 -15.71 -25.96 21.35
C THR A 311 -15.44 -24.60 20.72
N ALA A 312 -16.51 -23.84 20.48
CA ALA A 312 -16.50 -22.49 19.93
C ALA A 312 -15.99 -21.46 20.95
N VAL A 313 -15.08 -20.59 20.49
CA VAL A 313 -14.83 -19.27 21.08
C VAL A 313 -15.88 -18.32 20.48
N PRO A 314 -16.51 -17.41 21.24
CA PRO A 314 -17.68 -16.68 20.74
C PRO A 314 -17.31 -15.68 19.64
N ALA A 315 -17.81 -15.92 18.44
CA ALA A 315 -17.88 -14.94 17.37
C ALA A 315 -18.89 -13.84 17.75
N LYS A 316 -18.48 -12.58 17.64
CA LYS A 316 -19.37 -11.43 17.83
C LYS A 316 -20.38 -11.41 16.69
N ALA A 317 -21.64 -11.70 16.99
CA ALA A 317 -22.74 -11.67 16.04
C ALA A 317 -22.89 -10.26 15.43
N SER A 318 -22.74 -10.15 14.11
CA SER A 318 -23.23 -9.02 13.32
C SER A 318 -24.76 -9.12 13.24
N SER A 319 -25.47 -8.07 13.63
CA SER A 319 -26.94 -8.04 13.69
C SER A 319 -27.60 -7.60 12.38
N GLY A 320 -26.90 -7.66 11.25
CA GLY A 320 -27.39 -7.24 9.93
C GLY A 320 -28.18 -8.31 9.19
N SER A 321 -29.12 -7.89 8.34
CA SER A 321 -29.85 -8.79 7.43
C SER A 321 -29.11 -8.96 6.10
N GLU A 322 -29.27 -10.10 5.44
CA GLU A 322 -28.74 -10.32 4.08
C GLU A 322 -29.79 -9.90 3.03
N ILE A 323 -29.35 -9.15 2.02
CA ILE A 323 -30.17 -8.67 0.90
C ILE A 323 -29.54 -9.17 -0.40
N LEU A 324 -30.26 -10.05 -1.11
CA LEU A 324 -29.80 -10.65 -2.35
C LEU A 324 -30.19 -9.80 -3.57
N VAL A 325 -29.25 -9.56 -4.46
CA VAL A 325 -29.43 -8.90 -5.76
C VAL A 325 -28.91 -9.82 -6.85
N GLN A 326 -29.76 -10.22 -7.78
CA GLN A 326 -29.37 -11.05 -8.91
C GLN A 326 -28.83 -10.17 -10.04
N VAL A 327 -27.71 -10.56 -10.64
CA VAL A 327 -27.04 -9.83 -11.72
C VAL A 327 -27.10 -10.69 -12.98
N GLY A 328 -27.73 -10.16 -14.02
CA GLY A 328 -27.90 -10.87 -15.29
C GLY A 328 -28.82 -12.08 -15.20
N ALA A 329 -29.84 -12.05 -14.34
CA ALA A 329 -30.87 -13.09 -14.31
C ALA A 329 -31.54 -13.23 -15.70
N ASP A 330 -31.84 -14.46 -16.12
CA ASP A 330 -32.50 -14.77 -17.40
C ASP A 330 -31.82 -14.16 -18.63
N ASP A 331 -30.48 -14.14 -18.64
CA ASP A 331 -29.66 -13.51 -19.69
C ASP A 331 -29.94 -12.00 -19.90
N SER A 332 -30.57 -11.32 -18.94
CA SER A 332 -30.87 -9.89 -18.99
C SER A 332 -29.65 -9.00 -18.68
N LEU A 333 -29.71 -7.71 -19.04
CA LEU A 333 -28.70 -6.72 -18.67
C LEU A 333 -29.16 -5.91 -17.45
N THR A 334 -29.52 -6.59 -16.36
CA THR A 334 -30.16 -5.94 -15.19
C THR A 334 -29.60 -6.43 -13.86
N PHE A 335 -29.77 -5.58 -12.85
CA PHE A 335 -29.75 -5.95 -11.43
C PHE A 335 -31.20 -6.17 -10.98
N SER A 336 -31.47 -7.26 -10.25
CA SER A 336 -32.81 -7.63 -9.79
C SER A 336 -32.81 -7.94 -8.28
N PRO A 337 -33.44 -7.11 -7.44
CA PRO A 337 -34.08 -5.84 -7.79
C PRO A 337 -33.06 -4.78 -8.25
N SER A 338 -33.51 -3.82 -9.07
CA SER A 338 -32.65 -2.77 -9.62
C SER A 338 -32.31 -1.66 -8.61
N ASN A 339 -33.01 -1.64 -7.49
CA ASN A 339 -32.73 -0.77 -6.37
C ASN A 339 -33.25 -1.37 -5.07
N ILE A 340 -32.60 -1.03 -3.94
CA ILE A 340 -32.97 -1.56 -2.62
C ILE A 340 -32.96 -0.47 -1.54
N SER A 341 -33.60 -0.79 -0.42
CA SER A 341 -33.39 -0.11 0.86
C SER A 341 -32.70 -1.06 1.84
N ALA A 342 -31.67 -0.57 2.52
CA ALA A 342 -30.83 -1.34 3.42
C ALA A 342 -30.41 -0.49 4.63
N LYS A 343 -30.26 -1.12 5.79
CA LYS A 343 -29.83 -0.48 7.04
C LYS A 343 -28.32 -0.64 7.22
N ALA A 344 -27.74 0.21 8.06
CA ALA A 344 -26.35 0.05 8.46
C ALA A 344 -26.18 -1.31 9.18
N GLY A 345 -25.23 -2.11 8.72
CA GLY A 345 -25.00 -3.49 9.15
C GLY A 345 -25.56 -4.55 8.19
N ASP A 346 -26.52 -4.22 7.31
CA ASP A 346 -27.03 -5.19 6.33
C ASP A 346 -25.94 -5.60 5.34
N THR A 347 -25.94 -6.87 4.92
CA THR A 347 -25.04 -7.39 3.88
C THR A 347 -25.78 -7.44 2.56
N VAL A 348 -25.25 -6.76 1.54
CA VAL A 348 -25.79 -6.80 0.18
C VAL A 348 -24.98 -7.79 -0.63
N THR A 349 -25.63 -8.87 -1.07
CA THR A 349 -25.01 -9.97 -1.82
C THR A 349 -25.48 -9.93 -3.27
N PHE A 350 -24.56 -9.78 -4.21
CA PHE A 350 -24.80 -9.84 -5.64
C PHE A 350 -24.51 -11.24 -6.16
N GLN A 351 -25.47 -11.84 -6.84
CA GLN A 351 -25.37 -13.18 -7.41
C GLN A 351 -25.32 -13.09 -8.94
N PHE A 352 -24.19 -13.48 -9.55
CA PHE A 352 -23.97 -13.36 -10.99
C PHE A 352 -24.44 -14.62 -11.71
N LEU A 353 -25.50 -14.50 -12.51
CA LEU A 353 -26.22 -15.65 -13.06
C LEU A 353 -25.91 -15.93 -14.53
N SER A 354 -25.45 -14.93 -15.28
CA SER A 354 -25.09 -15.10 -16.70
C SER A 354 -24.06 -14.07 -17.15
N LYS A 355 -23.49 -14.30 -18.35
CA LYS A 355 -22.60 -13.38 -19.08
C LYS A 355 -21.47 -12.84 -18.20
N ASN A 356 -20.95 -11.66 -18.51
CA ASN A 356 -19.88 -11.03 -17.73
C ASN A 356 -20.36 -9.66 -17.29
N HIS A 357 -20.51 -9.46 -15.99
CA HIS A 357 -21.00 -8.21 -15.43
C HIS A 357 -20.07 -7.72 -14.33
N SER A 358 -20.25 -6.48 -13.88
CA SER A 358 -19.65 -5.98 -12.65
C SER A 358 -20.67 -5.24 -11.80
N VAL A 359 -20.36 -5.11 -10.51
CA VAL A 359 -20.97 -4.19 -9.57
C VAL A 359 -19.92 -3.16 -9.26
N THR A 360 -20.00 -1.99 -9.89
CA THR A 360 -18.98 -0.96 -9.79
C THR A 360 -19.63 0.34 -9.32
N GLN A 361 -19.21 0.84 -8.16
CA GLN A 361 -19.75 2.06 -7.59
C GLN A 361 -19.38 3.26 -8.45
N THR A 362 -20.29 4.21 -8.56
CA THR A 362 -20.14 5.45 -9.32
C THR A 362 -20.86 6.60 -8.58
N THR A 363 -20.82 7.79 -9.17
CA THR A 363 -21.65 8.92 -8.72
C THR A 363 -22.95 8.98 -9.50
N PHE A 364 -23.97 9.56 -8.89
CA PHE A 364 -25.24 9.84 -9.57
C PHE A 364 -25.06 10.69 -10.85
N ALA A 365 -24.07 11.59 -10.85
CA ALA A 365 -23.86 12.55 -11.94
C ALA A 365 -23.12 11.96 -13.14
N GLU A 366 -22.31 10.92 -12.92
CA GLU A 366 -21.45 10.33 -13.96
C GLU A 366 -21.57 8.79 -14.02
N PRO A 367 -22.78 8.25 -14.25
CA PRO A 367 -23.10 6.82 -14.12
C PRO A 367 -22.18 5.88 -14.90
N CYS A 368 -21.82 6.20 -16.16
CA CYS A 368 -21.09 5.30 -17.06
C CYS A 368 -19.66 5.74 -17.33
N SER A 369 -19.12 6.59 -16.46
CA SER A 369 -17.78 7.14 -16.62
C SER A 369 -16.72 6.16 -16.11
N SER A 370 -16.07 6.48 -14.99
CA SER A 370 -15.08 5.65 -14.33
C SER A 370 -15.60 5.20 -12.96
N PRO A 371 -15.15 4.03 -12.45
CA PRO A 371 -15.42 3.64 -11.08
C PRO A 371 -15.13 4.79 -10.12
N LEU A 372 -16.01 5.00 -9.15
CA LEU A 372 -15.76 5.93 -8.06
C LEU A 372 -14.44 5.51 -7.39
N PHE A 373 -13.54 6.47 -7.24
CA PHE A 373 -12.24 6.22 -6.63
C PHE A 373 -12.40 5.74 -5.17
N GLY A 374 -11.84 4.57 -4.84
CA GLY A 374 -12.06 3.92 -3.53
C GLY A 374 -13.51 3.43 -3.32
N GLY A 375 -14.28 3.34 -4.41
CA GLY A 375 -15.64 2.81 -4.40
C GLY A 375 -15.65 1.29 -4.47
N ILE A 376 -16.80 0.72 -4.12
CA ILE A 376 -17.05 -0.72 -4.15
C ILE A 376 -16.98 -1.21 -5.60
N ASP A 377 -16.12 -2.19 -5.89
CA ASP A 377 -16.01 -2.81 -7.22
C ASP A 377 -15.86 -4.33 -7.12
N SER A 378 -16.80 -5.09 -7.67
CA SER A 378 -16.68 -6.55 -7.76
C SER A 378 -15.60 -7.00 -8.74
N GLY A 379 -15.12 -6.13 -9.62
CA GLY A 379 -14.45 -6.55 -10.85
C GLY A 379 -15.41 -7.26 -11.81
N PHE A 380 -14.86 -7.75 -12.93
CA PHE A 380 -15.63 -8.55 -13.89
C PHE A 380 -15.89 -9.96 -13.34
N GLN A 381 -17.14 -10.40 -13.45
CA GLN A 381 -17.62 -11.69 -12.97
C GLN A 381 -18.14 -12.52 -14.16
N PRO A 382 -17.25 -13.18 -14.92
CA PRO A 382 -17.64 -13.92 -16.11
C PRO A 382 -18.23 -15.29 -15.76
N ILE A 383 -19.42 -15.57 -16.29
CA ILE A 383 -20.14 -16.84 -16.18
C ILE A 383 -20.09 -17.54 -17.53
N ALA A 384 -19.47 -18.73 -17.55
CA ALA A 384 -19.49 -19.59 -18.73
C ALA A 384 -20.91 -20.12 -18.99
N PRO A 385 -21.30 -20.37 -20.25
CA PRO A 385 -22.56 -21.04 -20.55
C PRO A 385 -22.67 -22.37 -19.80
N ASN A 386 -23.81 -22.62 -19.14
CA ASN A 386 -24.09 -23.81 -18.32
C ASN A 386 -23.21 -23.97 -17.07
N ALA A 387 -22.60 -22.89 -16.56
CA ALA A 387 -21.87 -22.95 -15.30
C ALA A 387 -22.80 -23.38 -14.15
N THR A 388 -22.37 -24.36 -13.37
CA THR A 388 -23.07 -24.79 -12.14
C THR A 388 -22.63 -24.00 -10.91
N ALA A 389 -21.49 -23.31 -11.00
CA ALA A 389 -21.01 -22.40 -9.98
C ALA A 389 -21.58 -21.02 -10.23
N ILE A 390 -22.18 -20.42 -9.20
CA ILE A 390 -22.77 -19.08 -9.23
C ILE A 390 -21.91 -18.16 -8.37
N PRO A 391 -21.02 -17.34 -8.96
CA PRO A 391 -20.21 -16.37 -8.24
C PRO A 391 -21.08 -15.37 -7.49
N GLN A 392 -20.57 -14.96 -6.34
CA GLN A 392 -21.20 -13.94 -5.52
C GLN A 392 -20.17 -12.87 -5.13
N PHE A 393 -20.65 -11.64 -4.99
CA PHE A 393 -19.91 -10.52 -4.42
C PHE A 393 -20.77 -9.89 -3.33
N SER A 394 -20.24 -9.74 -2.13
CA SER A 394 -21.00 -9.17 -1.02
C SER A 394 -20.25 -8.04 -0.33
N PHE A 395 -20.99 -7.08 0.21
CA PHE A 395 -20.42 -6.09 1.12
C PHE A 395 -21.43 -5.71 2.21
N THR A 396 -20.91 -5.30 3.37
CA THR A 396 -21.72 -4.76 4.47
C THR A 396 -21.95 -3.27 4.28
N LEU A 397 -23.21 -2.85 4.29
CA LEU A 397 -23.57 -1.44 4.22
C LEU A 397 -23.27 -0.77 5.56
N ASN A 398 -22.28 0.12 5.61
CA ASN A 398 -21.92 0.77 6.87
C ASN A 398 -22.67 2.08 7.14
N ASN A 399 -23.09 2.77 6.10
CA ASN A 399 -23.80 4.04 6.21
C ASN A 399 -25.08 3.98 5.38
N ALA A 400 -26.23 3.94 6.05
CA ALA A 400 -27.53 3.91 5.39
C ALA A 400 -28.04 5.29 4.96
N ASN A 401 -27.41 6.38 5.42
CA ASN A 401 -27.88 7.76 5.20
C ASN A 401 -27.35 8.37 3.90
N THR A 402 -26.53 7.65 3.15
CA THR A 402 -25.96 8.14 1.89
C THR A 402 -26.36 7.19 0.77
N PRO A 403 -27.07 7.67 -0.27
CA PRO A 403 -27.44 6.82 -1.40
C PRO A 403 -26.19 6.39 -2.17
N LEU A 404 -26.13 5.11 -2.52
CA LEU A 404 -25.06 4.52 -3.30
C LEU A 404 -25.56 4.18 -4.70
N PHE A 405 -24.71 4.37 -5.70
CA PHE A 405 -25.03 4.19 -7.10
C PHE A 405 -23.98 3.30 -7.75
N PHE A 406 -24.41 2.38 -8.59
CA PHE A 406 -23.58 1.34 -9.18
C PHE A 406 -23.92 1.14 -10.65
N PHE A 407 -22.95 0.68 -11.43
CA PHE A 407 -23.12 0.30 -12.82
C PHE A 407 -22.34 -0.98 -13.14
N SER A 408 -22.69 -1.63 -14.24
CA SER A 408 -21.81 -2.62 -14.87
C SER A 408 -20.83 -1.91 -15.80
N LYS A 409 -19.53 -2.05 -15.53
CA LYS A 409 -18.45 -1.48 -16.37
C LYS A 409 -18.15 -2.30 -17.62
N GLN A 410 -18.95 -3.34 -17.89
CA GLN A 410 -18.80 -4.18 -19.06
C GLN A 410 -19.28 -3.44 -20.31
N GLY A 411 -18.34 -3.05 -21.16
CA GLY A 411 -18.62 -2.50 -22.49
C GLY A 411 -19.68 -1.39 -22.45
N ALA A 412 -20.78 -1.58 -23.18
CA ALA A 412 -21.90 -0.64 -23.26
C ALA A 412 -23.09 -1.03 -22.36
N GLU A 413 -22.89 -1.87 -21.34
CA GLU A 413 -24.00 -2.30 -20.46
C GLU A 413 -24.57 -1.14 -19.66
N CYS A 414 -23.73 -0.27 -19.11
CA CYS A 414 -24.18 0.91 -18.39
C CYS A 414 -25.03 1.85 -19.25
N THR A 415 -24.57 2.13 -20.47
CA THR A 415 -25.30 3.00 -21.41
C THR A 415 -26.54 2.32 -22.01
N LYS A 416 -26.73 1.03 -21.74
CA LYS A 416 -27.98 0.29 -21.98
C LYS A 416 -28.87 0.21 -20.73
N GLY A 417 -28.55 0.98 -19.69
CA GLY A 417 -29.36 1.09 -18.48
C GLY A 417 -29.03 0.07 -17.39
N MET A 418 -27.90 -0.65 -17.48
CA MET A 418 -27.47 -1.60 -16.44
C MET A 418 -26.84 -0.87 -15.25
N VAL A 419 -27.70 -0.30 -14.41
CA VAL A 419 -27.36 0.43 -13.19
C VAL A 419 -28.15 -0.08 -11.98
N PHE A 420 -27.64 0.20 -10.79
CA PHE A 420 -28.23 -0.20 -9.51
C PHE A 420 -28.07 0.89 -8.45
N SER A 421 -28.99 0.98 -7.50
CA SER A 421 -28.89 1.96 -6.42
C SER A 421 -29.36 1.44 -5.06
N ILE A 422 -28.76 1.96 -3.98
CA ILE A 422 -29.09 1.67 -2.59
C ILE A 422 -29.50 2.97 -1.90
N ASN A 423 -30.60 2.95 -1.15
CA ASN A 423 -31.05 4.05 -0.27
C ASN A 423 -31.23 5.41 -0.96
N GLN A 424 -31.48 5.42 -2.27
CA GLN A 424 -31.97 6.59 -3.00
C GLN A 424 -33.41 6.95 -2.60
N ASP A 425 -33.71 8.25 -2.53
CA ASP A 425 -35.07 8.72 -2.34
C ASP A 425 -35.83 8.67 -3.69
N PRO A 426 -36.88 7.84 -3.82
CA PRO A 426 -37.64 7.69 -5.06
C PRO A 426 -38.36 8.97 -5.50
N ASN A 427 -38.62 9.90 -4.58
CA ASN A 427 -39.29 11.18 -4.87
C ASN A 427 -38.31 12.33 -5.10
N SER A 428 -37.01 12.07 -5.01
CA SER A 428 -35.98 13.09 -5.23
C SER A 428 -35.53 13.15 -6.69
N VAL A 429 -34.83 14.23 -7.03
CA VAL A 429 -34.09 14.34 -8.30
C VAL A 429 -32.98 13.29 -8.45
N LYS A 430 -32.64 12.56 -7.39
CA LYS A 430 -31.67 11.45 -7.38
C LYS A 430 -32.33 10.07 -7.29
N SER A 431 -33.53 9.91 -7.85
CA SER A 431 -34.23 8.62 -7.91
C SER A 431 -33.51 7.60 -8.81
N PHE A 432 -33.83 6.31 -8.65
CA PHE A 432 -33.30 5.26 -9.53
C PHE A 432 -33.62 5.53 -11.01
N ALA A 433 -34.87 5.94 -11.31
CA ALA A 433 -35.29 6.26 -12.67
C ALA A 433 -34.47 7.40 -13.28
N ALA A 434 -34.16 8.43 -12.49
CA ALA A 434 -33.29 9.52 -12.94
C ALA A 434 -31.85 9.05 -13.15
N PHE A 435 -31.34 8.17 -12.28
CA PHE A 435 -30.01 7.60 -12.42
C PHE A 435 -29.87 6.72 -13.68
N GLN A 436 -30.87 5.89 -13.95
CA GLN A 436 -30.93 5.05 -15.16
C GLN A 436 -31.03 5.90 -16.44
N ALA A 437 -31.88 6.93 -16.44
CA ALA A 437 -31.95 7.87 -17.56
C ALA A 437 -30.61 8.59 -17.82
N ASN A 438 -29.90 8.99 -16.76
CA ASN A 438 -28.56 9.58 -16.89
C ASN A 438 -27.55 8.60 -17.50
N ALA A 439 -27.65 7.31 -17.15
CA ALA A 439 -26.77 6.26 -17.67
C ALA A 439 -26.98 6.03 -19.16
N GLU A 440 -28.24 5.92 -19.58
CA GLU A 440 -28.61 5.76 -20.99
C GLU A 440 -28.25 6.98 -21.85
N ALA A 441 -28.20 8.17 -21.24
CA ALA A 441 -27.78 9.40 -21.90
C ALA A 441 -26.25 9.60 -21.99
N ASP A 442 -25.44 8.77 -21.32
CA ASP A 442 -23.97 8.91 -21.27
C ASP A 442 -23.31 8.33 -22.53
N ILE A 443 -23.53 8.96 -23.69
CA ILE A 443 -23.01 8.53 -24.99
C ILE A 443 -21.55 8.98 -25.15
N ARG A 444 -20.61 8.36 -24.44
CA ARG A 444 -19.17 8.55 -24.69
C ARG A 444 -18.59 7.38 -25.48
N PRO A 445 -17.81 7.62 -26.56
CA PRO A 445 -17.26 6.56 -27.38
C PRO A 445 -16.16 5.79 -26.62
N ALA A 446 -16.20 4.46 -26.70
CA ALA A 446 -15.18 3.56 -26.16
C ALA A 446 -13.77 4.00 -26.58
N ALA A 447 -12.84 4.06 -25.62
CA ALA A 447 -11.46 4.49 -25.84
C ALA A 447 -10.80 3.67 -26.97
N LYS A 448 -10.53 4.32 -28.11
CA LYS A 448 -9.75 3.74 -29.21
C LYS A 448 -8.26 3.87 -28.89
N GLY A 449 -7.53 2.76 -28.95
CA GLY A 449 -6.07 2.70 -28.77
C GLY A 449 -5.31 3.68 -29.67
N ASN A 450 -4.40 4.44 -29.06
CA ASN A 450 -3.70 5.53 -29.71
C ASN A 450 -2.50 5.01 -30.52
N LYS A 451 -2.64 4.88 -31.84
CA LYS A 451 -1.50 4.69 -32.77
C LYS A 451 -0.96 6.03 -33.25
N ARG A 452 0.25 6.35 -32.78
CA ARG A 452 1.32 7.21 -33.33
C ARG A 452 0.96 8.20 -34.45
N GLY A 453 1.28 9.48 -34.22
CA GLY A 453 1.43 10.52 -35.26
C GLY A 453 2.55 11.50 -34.92
N ARG A 454 3.78 11.15 -35.28
CA ARG A 454 5.00 11.97 -35.22
C ARG A 454 4.86 13.19 -36.15
N ARG A 455 4.81 14.42 -35.61
CA ARG A 455 5.07 15.66 -36.39
C ARG A 455 6.42 16.23 -36.03
N VAL A 456 7.38 16.01 -36.93
CA VAL A 456 8.67 16.70 -36.95
C VAL A 456 8.40 18.15 -37.37
N HIS A 457 8.81 19.11 -36.55
CA HIS A 457 8.87 20.52 -36.94
C HIS A 457 10.07 20.72 -37.87
N ALA A 458 9.83 20.86 -39.17
CA ALA A 458 10.78 21.46 -40.09
C ALA A 458 10.60 22.97 -40.04
N ARG A 459 11.63 23.69 -39.61
CA ARG A 459 11.75 25.14 -39.78
C ARG A 459 12.10 25.40 -41.23
N ASP A 460 11.26 26.14 -41.95
CA ASP A 460 11.62 26.72 -43.23
C ASP A 460 11.65 28.25 -43.10
N PHE A 461 12.82 28.80 -43.39
CA PHE A 461 13.15 30.21 -43.38
C PHE A 461 13.40 30.59 -44.83
N SER A 462 12.42 31.18 -45.52
CA SER A 462 12.69 32.06 -46.66
C SER A 462 11.47 32.88 -47.10
N LYS A 463 11.63 34.21 -46.94
CA LYS A 463 11.35 35.30 -47.88
C LYS A 463 10.04 35.28 -48.70
N VAL A 464 9.22 36.33 -48.53
CA VAL A 464 8.62 37.19 -49.58
C VAL A 464 8.23 38.52 -48.89
N VAL A 465 9.03 39.60 -48.92
CA VAL A 465 9.05 40.74 -49.88
C VAL A 465 7.66 41.21 -50.32
N GLY A 466 7.32 42.46 -49.99
CA GLY A 466 5.97 43.02 -50.15
C GLY A 466 5.50 43.30 -51.57
N LYS A 467 4.20 43.55 -51.65
CA LYS A 467 3.58 44.73 -52.25
C LYS A 467 2.16 44.86 -51.71
#